data_AF-A0AB38QXQ1-F1
#
_entry.id   AF-A0AB38QXQ1-F1
#
_cell.length_a   1.000
_cell.length_b   1.000
_cell.length_c   1.000
_cell.angle_alpha   90.00
_cell.angle_beta   90.00
_cell.angle_gamma   90.00
#
_symmetry.space_group_name_H-M   'P 1'
#
loop_
_entity.id
_entity.type
_entity.pdbx_description
1 polymer ?
#
loop_
_entity_poly.entity_id
_entity_poly.type
_entity_poly.pdbx_seq_one_letter_code
_entity_poly.pdbx_strand_id
1 'polypeptide(L)'
;MFTKEWEDFYLKAVEMAEYLRTNVYDFPALHRFHRDIQLEMAIFQSFLRELEEMELNKEVLGGLTPLMADHMTQEECYYLQKLAETSNDIHPPACDPAKIRTE
;
A
#
# COMPACT_ATOMS: atom_id res chain seq x y z
N MET A 1 -8.37 0.19 -12.04
CA MET A 1 -8.29 1.53 -11.44
C MET A 1 -7.00 1.60 -10.64
N PHE A 2 -6.88 0.83 -9.54
CA PHE A 2 -5.65 0.69 -8.76
C PHE A 2 -4.37 0.39 -9.55
N THR A 3 -4.39 -0.57 -10.48
CA THR A 3 -3.19 -0.91 -11.28
C THR A 3 -2.55 0.31 -11.94
N LYS A 4 -3.37 1.20 -12.52
CA LYS A 4 -2.86 2.40 -13.18
C LYS A 4 -2.29 3.40 -12.17
N GLU A 5 -2.96 3.61 -11.04
CA GLU A 5 -2.49 4.51 -9.99
C GLU A 5 -1.14 4.04 -9.42
N TRP A 6 -1.00 2.73 -9.17
CA TRP A 6 0.26 2.14 -8.71
C TRP A 6 1.37 2.17 -9.76
N GLU A 7 1.05 1.97 -11.05
CA GLU A 7 1.99 2.14 -12.16
C GLU A 7 2.49 3.59 -12.25
N ASP A 8 1.59 4.57 -12.13
CA ASP A 8 1.93 6.00 -12.13
C ASP A 8 2.80 6.37 -10.92
N PHE A 9 2.49 5.84 -9.73
CA PHE A 9 3.33 6.01 -8.55
C PHE A 9 4.71 5.36 -8.71
N TYR A 10 4.78 4.18 -9.33
CA TYR A 10 6.05 3.51 -9.61
C TYR A 10 6.93 4.35 -10.54
N LEU A 11 6.39 4.86 -11.65
CA LEU A 11 7.13 5.74 -12.56
C LEU A 11 7.62 7.00 -11.82
N LYS A 12 6.77 7.61 -10.99
CA LYS A 12 7.16 8.75 -10.17
C LYS A 12 8.27 8.39 -9.16
N ALA A 13 8.25 7.19 -8.57
CA ALA A 13 9.30 6.71 -7.67
C ALA A 13 10.65 6.59 -8.38
N VAL A 14 10.66 6.09 -9.62
CA VAL A 14 11.87 6.00 -10.46
C VAL A 14 12.48 7.38 -10.66
N GLU A 15 11.67 8.38 -11.02
CA GLU A 15 12.13 9.77 -11.18
C GLU A 15 12.62 10.38 -9.86
N MET A 16 11.94 10.12 -8.74
CA MET A 16 12.37 10.61 -7.42
C MET A 16 13.71 10.00 -7.00
N ALA A 17 13.95 8.72 -7.31
CA ALA A 17 15.24 8.07 -7.06
C ALA A 17 16.37 8.73 -7.86
N GLU A 18 16.08 9.20 -9.07
CA GLU A 18 17.04 9.95 -9.88
C GLU A 18 17.45 11.29 -9.25
N TYR A 19 16.51 11.98 -8.60
CA TYR A 19 16.77 13.26 -7.94
C TYR A 19 17.80 13.13 -6.81
N LEU A 20 17.91 11.95 -6.19
CA LEU A 20 18.88 11.67 -5.13
C LEU A 20 20.34 11.79 -5.60
N ARG A 21 20.61 11.74 -6.92
CA ARG A 21 21.96 11.99 -7.47
C ARG A 21 22.48 13.41 -7.21
N THR A 22 21.60 14.33 -6.84
CA THR A 22 21.95 15.69 -6.41
C THR A 22 22.52 15.74 -4.98
N ASN A 23 22.58 14.60 -4.27
CA ASN A 23 22.90 14.48 -2.84
C ASN A 23 21.89 15.17 -1.91
N VAL A 24 20.66 15.43 -2.40
CA VAL A 24 19.53 15.87 -1.59
C VAL A 24 18.61 14.67 -1.38
N TYR A 25 18.58 14.15 -0.15
CA TYR A 25 17.82 12.94 0.21
C TYR A 25 16.47 13.23 0.87
N ASP A 26 16.20 14.50 1.18
CA ASP A 26 15.02 14.94 1.89
C ASP A 26 14.52 16.23 1.22
N PHE A 27 13.31 16.20 0.67
CA PHE A 27 12.77 17.33 -0.07
C PHE A 27 11.23 17.31 -0.16
N PRO A 28 10.56 18.48 -0.20
CA PRO A 28 9.09 18.59 -0.07
C PRO A 28 8.26 17.73 -1.04
N ALA A 29 8.76 17.47 -2.24
CA ALA A 29 8.06 16.65 -3.20
C ALA A 29 8.07 15.15 -2.83
N LEU A 30 9.15 14.66 -2.20
CA LEU A 30 9.24 13.29 -1.68
C LEU A 30 8.28 13.07 -0.51
N HIS A 31 8.23 14.03 0.41
CA HIS A 31 7.28 14.06 1.51
C HIS A 31 5.83 13.98 1.04
N ARG A 32 5.46 14.81 0.05
CA ARG A 32 4.13 14.76 -0.55
C ARG A 32 3.86 13.41 -1.22
N PHE A 33 4.85 12.89 -1.95
CA PHE A 33 4.72 11.59 -2.61
C PHE A 33 4.42 10.45 -1.63
N HIS A 34 5.10 10.39 -0.47
CA HIS A 34 4.79 9.40 0.55
C HIS A 34 3.37 9.56 1.14
N ARG A 35 2.90 10.80 1.34
CA ARG A 35 1.53 11.04 1.81
C ARG A 35 0.47 10.64 0.79
N ASP A 36 0.72 10.92 -0.49
CA ASP A 36 -0.17 10.51 -1.59
C ASP A 36 -0.28 8.97 -1.64
N ILE A 37 0.86 8.26 -1.50
CA ILE A 37 0.89 6.79 -1.42
C ILE A 37 0.13 6.28 -0.18
N GLN A 38 0.34 6.88 0.99
CA GLN A 38 -0.36 6.46 2.21
C GLN A 38 -1.88 6.54 2.05
N LEU A 39 -2.37 7.61 1.41
CA LEU A 39 -3.79 7.77 1.15
C LEU A 39 -4.31 6.70 0.18
N GLU A 40 -3.62 6.48 -0.95
CA GLU A 40 -4.01 5.45 -1.92
C GLU A 40 -4.01 4.06 -1.28
N MET A 41 -3.00 3.77 -0.45
CA MET A 41 -2.90 2.49 0.24
C MET A 41 -4.05 2.26 1.21
N ALA A 42 -4.50 3.29 1.93
CA ALA A 42 -5.65 3.18 2.82
C ALA A 42 -6.94 2.84 2.04
N ILE A 43 -7.09 3.40 0.84
CA ILE A 43 -8.21 3.09 -0.06
C ILE A 43 -8.08 1.65 -0.58
N PHE A 44 -6.89 1.26 -1.05
CA PHE A 44 -6.65 -0.08 -1.58
C PHE A 44 -6.83 -1.18 -0.53
N GLN A 45 -6.32 -0.98 0.69
CA GLN A 45 -6.56 -1.91 1.81
C GLN A 45 -8.03 -2.02 2.19
N SER A 46 -8.81 -0.94 2.05
CA SER A 46 -10.26 -0.99 2.27
C SER A 46 -10.95 -1.83 1.20
N PHE A 47 -10.54 -1.66 -0.06
CA PHE A 47 -10.99 -2.51 -1.16
C PHE A 47 -10.65 -3.99 -0.95
N LEU A 48 -9.43 -4.31 -0.51
CA LEU A 48 -9.03 -5.70 -0.25
C LEU A 48 -9.86 -6.34 0.88
N ARG A 49 -10.17 -5.61 1.95
CA ARG A 49 -11.04 -6.09 3.04
C ARG A 49 -12.47 -6.34 2.56
N GLU A 50 -13.01 -5.44 1.75
CA GLU A 50 -14.35 -5.63 1.17
C GLU A 50 -14.36 -6.87 0.26
N LEU A 51 -13.33 -7.04 -0.57
CA LEU A 51 -13.19 -8.21 -1.43
C LEU A 51 -13.06 -9.51 -0.63
N GLU A 52 -12.28 -9.51 0.45
CA GLU A 52 -12.16 -10.65 1.37
C GLU A 52 -13.53 -11.03 1.96
N GLU A 53 -14.29 -10.05 2.45
CA GLU A 53 -15.64 -10.26 3.01
C GLU A 53 -16.62 -10.80 1.97
N MET A 54 -16.60 -10.25 0.75
CA MET A 54 -17.45 -10.74 -0.35
C MET A 54 -17.12 -12.17 -0.75
N GLU A 55 -15.83 -12.56 -0.79
CA GLU A 55 -15.42 -13.94 -1.07
C GLU A 55 -15.86 -14.89 0.06
N LEU A 56 -15.71 -14.50 1.34
CA LEU A 56 -16.20 -15.28 2.48
C LEU A 56 -17.71 -15.50 2.43
N ASN A 57 -18.47 -14.48 2.01
CA ASN A 57 -19.92 -14.51 1.90
C ASN A 57 -20.42 -15.11 0.57
N LYS A 58 -19.52 -15.46 -0.36
CA LYS A 58 -19.86 -15.97 -1.71
C LYS A 58 -20.69 -14.99 -2.55
N GLU A 59 -20.43 -13.70 -2.37
CA GLU A 59 -21.13 -12.58 -3.02
C GLU A 59 -20.43 -12.10 -4.29
N VAL A 60 -19.20 -12.54 -4.53
CA VAL A 60 -18.42 -12.23 -5.72
C VAL A 60 -18.18 -13.50 -6.56
N LEU A 61 -18.21 -13.34 -7.88
CA LEU A 61 -17.79 -14.39 -8.81
C LEU A 61 -16.33 -14.10 -9.20
N GLY A 62 -15.42 -14.93 -8.73
CA GLY A 62 -13.98 -14.74 -8.93
C GLY A 62 -13.20 -16.04 -8.78
N GLY A 63 -11.91 -15.98 -9.13
CA GLY A 63 -10.95 -17.04 -8.83
C GLY A 63 -10.02 -16.69 -7.66
N LEU A 64 -10.23 -15.53 -7.04
CA LEU A 64 -9.49 -15.14 -5.85
C LEU A 64 -10.06 -15.87 -4.64
N THR A 65 -9.21 -16.11 -3.64
CA THR A 65 -9.63 -16.69 -2.38
C THR A 65 -9.59 -15.64 -1.29
N PRO A 66 -10.38 -15.78 -0.21
CA PRO A 66 -10.26 -14.92 0.97
C PRO A 66 -8.81 -14.83 1.46
N LEU A 67 -8.11 -15.97 1.49
CA LEU A 67 -6.70 -16.07 1.86
C LEU A 67 -5.78 -15.22 0.98
N MET A 68 -6.06 -15.07 -0.32
CA MET A 68 -5.27 -14.22 -1.20
C MET A 68 -5.50 -12.73 -0.90
N ALA A 69 -6.74 -12.33 -0.65
CA ALA A 69 -7.06 -10.94 -0.26
C ALA A 69 -6.44 -10.57 1.11
N ASP A 70 -6.45 -11.51 2.07
CA ASP A 70 -5.76 -11.36 3.34
C ASP A 70 -4.23 -11.26 3.15
N HIS A 71 -3.63 -12.14 2.34
CA HIS A 71 -2.21 -12.09 1.99
C HIS A 71 -1.81 -10.72 1.45
N MET A 72 -2.55 -10.22 0.44
CA MET A 72 -2.28 -8.90 -0.15
C MET A 72 -2.38 -7.80 0.91
N THR A 73 -3.41 -7.83 1.75
CA THR A 73 -3.59 -6.84 2.82
C THR A 73 -2.42 -6.83 3.82
N GLN A 74 -1.86 -8.00 4.14
CA GLN A 74 -0.69 -8.13 5.00
C GLN A 74 0.58 -7.54 4.36
N GLU A 75 0.80 -7.79 3.07
CA GLU A 75 1.92 -7.19 2.32
C GLU A 75 1.82 -5.67 2.26
N GLU A 76 0.63 -5.12 2.01
CA GLU A 76 0.42 -3.68 1.99
C GLU A 76 0.59 -3.05 3.37
N CYS A 77 0.18 -3.75 4.44
CA CYS A 77 0.43 -3.31 5.81
C CYS A 77 1.92 -3.23 6.12
N TYR A 78 2.68 -4.24 5.70
CA TYR A 78 4.13 -4.27 5.85
C TYR A 78 4.79 -3.11 5.08
N TYR A 79 4.35 -2.85 3.84
CA TYR A 79 4.85 -1.72 3.06
C TYR A 79 4.65 -0.39 3.79
N LEU A 80 3.44 -0.11 4.32
CA LEU A 80 3.16 1.12 5.07
C LEU A 80 3.99 1.22 6.35
N GLN A 81 4.22 0.11 7.04
CA GLN A 81 5.10 0.10 8.20
C GLN A 81 6.52 0.52 7.80
N LYS A 82 7.05 -0.01 6.69
CA LYS A 82 8.37 0.40 6.18
C LYS A 82 8.40 1.84 5.69
N LEU A 83 7.33 2.33 5.09
CA LEU A 83 7.23 3.73 4.71
C LEU A 83 7.25 4.65 5.94
N ALA A 84 6.55 4.29 7.01
CA ALA A 84 6.56 5.03 8.28
C ALA A 84 7.92 4.97 9.00
N GLU A 85 8.61 3.84 8.96
CA GLU A 85 9.95 3.68 9.55
C GLU A 85 11.03 4.49 8.80
N THR A 86 10.85 4.73 7.50
CA THR A 86 11.86 5.37 6.63
C THR A 86 11.53 6.82 6.26
N SER A 87 10.37 7.35 6.66
CA SER A 87 9.97 8.72 6.37
C SER A 87 9.44 9.43 7.61
N ASN A 88 9.78 10.72 7.76
CA ASN A 88 9.40 11.50 8.94
C ASN A 88 7.93 11.95 8.94
N ASP A 89 7.21 11.79 7.83
CA ASP A 89 5.91 12.39 7.59
C ASP A 89 4.74 11.41 7.69
N ILE A 90 5.04 10.11 7.84
CA ILE A 90 4.06 9.04 7.76
C ILE A 90 3.91 8.42 9.14
N HIS A 91 2.70 8.47 9.68
CA HIS A 91 2.38 7.79 10.93
C HIS A 91 2.33 6.27 10.72
N PRO A 92 2.78 5.47 11.71
CA PRO A 92 2.66 4.02 11.66
C PRO A 92 1.22 3.60 11.38
N PRO A 93 0.99 2.63 10.46
CA PRO A 93 -0.36 2.19 10.15
C PRO A 93 -0.96 1.42 11.33
N ALA A 94 -2.28 1.53 11.51
CA ALA A 94 -3.02 0.78 12.53
C ALA A 94 -3.36 -0.64 12.03
N CYS A 95 -2.35 -1.40 11.63
CA CYS A 95 -2.49 -2.77 11.15
C CYS A 95 -1.31 -3.63 11.63
N ASP A 96 -1.50 -4.96 11.66
CA ASP A 96 -0.47 -5.92 12.02
C ASP A 96 -0.17 -6.81 10.78
N PRO A 97 1.03 -6.72 10.19
CA PRO A 97 1.38 -7.52 9.02
C PRO A 97 1.62 -9.00 9.37
N ALA A 98 1.74 -9.35 10.66
CA ALA A 98 1.93 -10.71 11.15
C ALA A 98 0.67 -11.28 11.82
N LYS A 99 -0.49 -10.66 11.60
CA LYS A 99 -1.77 -11.16 12.13
C LYS A 99 -2.04 -12.59 11.65
N ILE A 100 -2.82 -13.34 12.43
CA ILE A 100 -3.27 -14.68 12.05
C ILE A 100 -4.10 -14.57 10.76
N ARG A 101 -3.85 -15.50 9.83
CA ARG A 101 -4.49 -15.55 8.52
C ARG A 101 -5.95 -16.01 8.61
N THR A 102 -6.76 -15.49 7.71
CA THR A 102 -8.15 -15.93 7.53
C THR A 102 -8.19 -17.33 6.92
N GLU A 103 -9.09 -18.20 7.40
CA GLU A 103 -9.32 -19.58 6.91
C GLU A 103 -10.39 -19.66 5.83
#